data_AF-U6GQR1-F1
#
_entry.id   AF-U6GQR1-F1
#
_cell.length_a   1.000
_cell.length_b   1.000
_cell.length_c   1.000
_cell.angle_alpha   90.00
_cell.angle_beta   90.00
_cell.angle_gamma   90.00
#
_symmetry.space_group_name_H-M   'P 1'
#
loop_
_entity.id
_entity.type
_entity.pdbx_description
1 polymer ?
#
loop_
_entity_poly.entity_id
_entity_poly.type
_entity_poly.pdbx_seq_one_letter_code
_entity_poly.pdbx_strand_id
1 'polypeptide(L)'
;RIKRPAVFVTAAYDNVAGVRLPVFQVTTDPTVDILKNINLSAGGHVILAARDKYQEALSDLVKLASLQTAFFTLDSEIKMTNRRVNALNNVVLPKLDKSITYITKELDEMEREEFFRLKKIQEKKKIAKEAEQKALEEAVKLM
;
A
#
# COMPACT_ATOMS: atom_id res chain seq x y z
N ARG A 1 -8.69 -24.78 -36.64
CA ARG A 1 -7.84 -24.65 -35.43
C ARG A 1 -6.44 -25.14 -35.78
N ILE A 2 -5.45 -24.25 -35.90
CA ILE A 2 -4.09 -24.63 -36.28
C ILE A 2 -3.42 -25.29 -35.05
N LYS A 3 -2.94 -26.54 -35.19
CA LYS A 3 -2.33 -27.30 -34.07
C LYS A 3 -0.93 -26.83 -33.70
N ARG A 4 -0.20 -26.20 -34.64
CA ARG A 4 1.12 -25.59 -34.44
C ARG A 4 1.23 -24.33 -35.30
N PRO A 5 1.21 -23.12 -34.71
CA PRO A 5 1.45 -21.88 -35.44
C PRO A 5 2.96 -21.67 -35.65
N ALA A 6 3.34 -20.99 -36.74
CA ALA A 6 4.75 -20.66 -37.02
C ALA A 6 5.31 -19.61 -36.05
N VAL A 7 4.48 -18.70 -35.55
CA VAL A 7 4.83 -17.72 -34.51
C VAL A 7 3.88 -17.91 -33.33
N PHE A 8 4.42 -18.05 -32.13
CA PHE A 8 3.65 -18.07 -30.90
C PHE A 8 4.24 -17.11 -29.87
N VAL A 9 3.37 -16.62 -28.98
CA VAL A 9 3.73 -15.70 -27.91
C VAL A 9 3.62 -16.45 -26.58
N THR A 10 4.68 -16.42 -25.80
CA THR A 10 4.69 -16.94 -24.44
C THR A 10 4.56 -15.78 -23.46
N ALA A 11 3.67 -15.92 -22.47
CA ALA A 11 3.58 -14.98 -21.36
C ALA A 11 4.57 -15.39 -20.27
N ALA A 12 5.43 -14.44 -19.87
CA ALA A 12 6.28 -14.50 -18.71
C ALA A 12 5.82 -13.45 -17.69
N TYR A 13 6.30 -13.55 -16.45
CA TYR A 13 6.08 -12.55 -15.43
C TYR A 13 7.41 -11.98 -14.98
N ASP A 14 7.49 -10.66 -14.90
CA ASP A 14 8.60 -9.94 -14.29
C ASP A 14 8.10 -9.24 -13.02
N ASN A 15 8.96 -9.10 -12.02
CA ASN A 15 8.61 -8.47 -10.76
C ASN A 15 9.37 -7.16 -10.60
N VAL A 16 8.64 -6.04 -10.64
CA VAL A 16 9.21 -4.70 -10.47
C VAL A 16 8.54 -4.03 -9.29
N ALA A 17 9.33 -3.66 -8.28
CA ALA A 17 8.88 -2.98 -7.07
C ALA A 17 7.71 -3.67 -6.32
N GLY A 18 7.63 -5.01 -6.41
CA GLY A 18 6.58 -5.81 -5.77
C GLY A 18 5.30 -5.98 -6.60
N VAL A 19 5.25 -5.42 -7.82
CA VAL A 19 4.17 -5.62 -8.78
C VAL A 19 4.60 -6.64 -9.83
N ARG A 20 3.78 -7.67 -10.04
CA ARG A 20 4.00 -8.69 -11.08
C ARG A 20 3.48 -8.18 -12.43
N LEU A 21 4.40 -7.93 -13.35
CA LEU A 21 4.12 -7.44 -14.70
C LEU A 21 4.13 -8.59 -15.71
N PRO A 22 3.09 -8.74 -16.54
CA PRO A 22 3.12 -9.69 -17.64
C PRO A 22 4.06 -9.18 -18.74
N VAL A 23 4.97 -10.03 -19.19
CA VAL A 23 5.89 -9.77 -20.30
C VAL A 23 5.63 -10.78 -21.41
N PHE A 24 5.50 -10.32 -22.64
CA PHE A 24 5.29 -11.19 -23.80
C PHE A 24 6.59 -11.44 -24.55
N GLN A 25 6.91 -12.72 -24.80
CA GLN A 25 8.07 -13.14 -25.58
C GLN A 25 7.60 -13.80 -26.88
N VAL A 26 8.13 -13.34 -28.01
CA VAL A 26 7.86 -13.92 -29.33
C VAL A 26 8.83 -15.07 -29.57
N THR A 27 8.31 -16.26 -29.88
CA THR A 27 9.09 -17.39 -30.36
C THR A 27 8.61 -17.76 -31.76
N THR A 28 9.54 -17.92 -32.70
CA THR A 28 9.26 -18.39 -34.06
C THR A 28 9.80 -19.80 -34.22
N ASP A 29 8.95 -20.74 -34.64
CA ASP A 29 9.36 -22.10 -34.97
C ASP A 29 9.68 -22.19 -36.47
N PRO A 30 10.95 -22.35 -36.86
CA PRO A 30 11.35 -22.40 -38.27
C PRO A 30 10.88 -23.66 -39.00
N THR A 31 10.45 -24.71 -38.27
CA THR A 31 10.04 -25.99 -38.88
C THR A 31 8.64 -25.94 -39.50
N VAL A 32 7.79 -25.04 -39.01
CA VAL A 32 6.39 -24.89 -39.44
C VAL A 32 6.24 -23.77 -40.49
N ASP A 33 7.30 -23.02 -40.76
CA ASP A 33 7.25 -21.89 -41.68
C ASP A 33 7.25 -22.33 -43.15
N ILE A 34 6.05 -22.57 -43.68
CA ILE A 34 5.79 -22.97 -45.06
C ILE A 34 6.18 -21.85 -46.05
N LEU A 35 6.10 -20.58 -45.63
CA LEU A 35 6.37 -19.41 -46.49
C LEU A 35 7.86 -19.31 -46.85
N LYS A 36 8.75 -19.82 -45.99
CA LYS A 36 10.19 -19.83 -46.24
C LYS A 36 10.59 -20.75 -47.40
N ASN A 37 9.79 -21.77 -47.70
CA ASN A 37 10.08 -22.79 -48.73
C ASN A 37 9.31 -22.56 -50.04
N ILE A 38 8.69 -21.40 -50.25
CA ILE A 38 7.96 -21.10 -51.48
C ILE A 38 8.95 -20.76 -52.60
N ASN A 39 9.30 -21.75 -53.40
CA ASN A 39 10.11 -21.58 -54.62
C ASN A 39 9.25 -21.07 -55.79
N LEU A 40 8.79 -19.82 -55.72
CA LEU A 40 8.07 -19.17 -56.79
C LEU A 40 9.03 -18.36 -57.67
N SER A 41 9.57 -18.98 -58.73
CA SER A 41 10.34 -18.38 -59.84
C SER A 41 10.90 -16.96 -59.57
N ALA A 42 10.33 -15.92 -60.19
CA ALA A 42 10.79 -14.54 -60.05
C ALA A 42 10.06 -13.73 -58.94
N GLY A 43 8.89 -14.18 -58.49
CA GLY A 43 8.06 -13.46 -57.51
C GLY A 43 8.38 -13.79 -56.04
N GLY A 44 9.05 -14.91 -55.79
CA GLY A 44 9.36 -15.40 -54.44
C GLY A 44 10.25 -14.45 -53.65
N HIS A 45 11.18 -13.76 -54.30
CA HIS A 45 12.07 -12.81 -53.62
C HIS A 45 11.33 -11.62 -52.98
N VAL A 46 10.31 -11.08 -53.67
CA VAL A 46 9.50 -9.96 -53.13
C VAL A 46 8.65 -10.43 -51.95
N ILE A 47 8.12 -11.65 -52.01
CA ILE A 47 7.31 -12.25 -50.94
C ILE A 47 8.18 -12.54 -49.71
N LEU A 48 9.41 -13.05 -49.89
CA LEU A 48 10.35 -13.29 -48.80
C LEU A 48 10.76 -11.97 -48.11
N ALA A 49 11.08 -10.93 -48.88
CA ALA A 49 11.39 -9.60 -48.32
C ALA A 49 10.22 -8.99 -47.53
N ALA A 50 8.98 -9.13 -48.05
CA ALA A 50 7.78 -8.69 -47.35
C ALA A 50 7.54 -9.48 -46.05
N ARG A 51 7.79 -10.79 -46.07
CA ARG A 51 7.70 -11.67 -44.88
C ARG A 51 8.72 -11.30 -43.81
N ASP A 52 9.97 -11.02 -44.19
CA ASP A 52 10.99 -10.60 -43.24
C ASP A 52 10.64 -9.26 -42.58
N LYS A 53 10.14 -8.29 -43.36
CA LYS A 53 9.64 -7.01 -42.84
C LYS A 53 8.42 -7.18 -41.94
N TYR A 54 7.53 -8.11 -42.27
CA TYR A 54 6.39 -8.43 -41.42
C TYR A 54 6.80 -9.08 -40.09
N GLN A 55 7.82 -9.95 -40.11
CA GLN A 55 8.34 -10.59 -38.90
C GLN A 55 9.00 -9.57 -37.96
N GLU A 56 9.74 -8.59 -38.50
CA GLU A 56 10.29 -7.45 -37.75
C GLU A 56 9.16 -6.61 -37.11
N ALA A 57 8.17 -6.20 -37.90
CA ALA A 57 7.03 -5.42 -37.41
C ALA A 57 6.22 -6.17 -36.33
N LEU A 58 6.05 -7.48 -36.48
CA LEU A 58 5.34 -8.32 -35.50
C LEU A 58 6.10 -8.38 -34.18
N SER A 59 7.43 -8.52 -34.21
CA SER A 59 8.27 -8.48 -33.01
C SER A 59 8.08 -7.17 -32.24
N ASP A 60 8.09 -6.03 -32.95
CA ASP A 60 7.95 -4.73 -32.31
C ASP A 60 6.54 -4.48 -31.80
N LEU A 61 5.51 -4.96 -32.50
CA LEU A 61 4.13 -4.91 -32.04
C LEU A 61 3.92 -5.71 -30.75
N VAL A 62 4.56 -6.88 -30.62
CA VAL A 62 4.46 -7.68 -29.38
C VAL A 62 5.20 -6.99 -28.22
N LYS A 63 6.36 -6.37 -28.47
CA LYS A 63 7.04 -5.54 -27.46
C LYS A 63 6.16 -4.38 -27.01
N LEU A 64 5.51 -3.69 -27.94
CA LEU A 64 4.58 -2.61 -27.63
C LEU A 64 3.39 -3.11 -26.79
N ALA A 65 2.78 -4.22 -27.18
CA ALA A 65 1.68 -4.83 -26.44
C ALA A 65 2.10 -5.25 -25.01
N SER A 66 3.33 -5.73 -24.85
CA SER A 66 3.91 -6.06 -23.54
C SER A 66 4.03 -4.82 -22.66
N LEU A 67 4.58 -3.73 -23.19
CA LEU A 67 4.72 -2.47 -22.46
C LEU A 67 3.36 -1.86 -22.11
N GLN A 68 2.42 -1.89 -23.06
CA GLN A 68 1.06 -1.35 -22.85
C GLN A 68 0.34 -2.11 -21.73
N THR A 69 0.41 -3.44 -21.73
CA THR A 69 -0.22 -4.27 -20.69
C THR A 69 0.43 -4.01 -19.34
N ALA A 70 1.76 -3.98 -19.27
CA ALA A 70 2.48 -3.65 -18.04
C ALA A 70 2.11 -2.25 -17.51
N PHE A 71 1.98 -1.25 -18.39
CA PHE A 71 1.59 0.11 -18.01
C PHE A 71 0.19 0.15 -17.39
N PHE A 72 -0.80 -0.54 -17.98
CA PHE A 72 -2.15 -0.60 -17.40
C PHE A 72 -2.17 -1.28 -16.03
N THR A 73 -1.43 -2.37 -15.85
CA THR A 73 -1.31 -3.04 -14.56
C THR A 73 -0.66 -2.11 -13.53
N LEU A 74 0.43 -1.44 -13.87
CA LEU A 74 1.09 -0.48 -12.97
C LEU A 74 0.20 0.70 -12.60
N ASP A 75 -0.53 1.28 -13.55
CA ASP A 75 -1.44 2.40 -13.30
C ASP A 75 -2.53 2.01 -12.29
N SER A 76 -3.08 0.80 -12.39
CA SER A 76 -4.06 0.30 -11.42
C SER A 76 -3.50 0.15 -10.01
N GLU A 77 -2.26 -0.32 -9.87
CA GLU A 77 -1.59 -0.52 -8.59
C GLU A 77 -1.21 0.82 -7.94
N ILE A 78 -0.76 1.79 -8.75
CA ILE A 78 -0.47 3.16 -8.31
C ILE A 78 -1.76 3.80 -7.78
N LYS A 79 -2.88 3.68 -8.51
CA LYS A 79 -4.18 4.19 -8.06
C LYS A 79 -4.64 3.54 -6.76
N MET A 80 -4.46 2.22 -6.61
CA MET A 80 -4.79 1.52 -5.37
C MET A 80 -3.94 2.03 -4.20
N THR A 81 -2.63 2.21 -4.42
CA THR A 81 -1.70 2.72 -3.41
C THR A 81 -2.06 4.15 -3.01
N ASN A 82 -2.34 5.04 -3.96
CA ASN A 82 -2.79 6.40 -3.68
C ASN A 82 -4.09 6.45 -2.87
N ARG A 83 -5.06 5.57 -3.18
CA ARG A 83 -6.29 5.44 -2.37
C ARG A 83 -6.01 4.99 -0.95
N ARG A 84 -5.07 4.05 -0.76
CA ARG A 84 -4.65 3.60 0.58
C ARG A 84 -3.97 4.72 1.37
N VAL A 85 -3.07 5.47 0.74
CA VAL A 85 -2.42 6.64 1.36
C VAL A 85 -3.47 7.66 1.79
N ASN A 86 -4.45 7.94 0.92
CA ASN A 86 -5.53 8.88 1.23
C ASN A 86 -6.40 8.40 2.41
N ALA A 87 -6.74 7.11 2.45
CA ALA A 87 -7.51 6.53 3.55
C ALA A 87 -6.73 6.59 4.88
N LEU A 88 -5.42 6.35 4.85
CA LEU A 88 -4.57 6.45 6.04
C LEU A 88 -4.55 7.89 6.57
N ASN A 89 -4.28 8.87 5.70
CA ASN A 89 -4.15 10.27 6.09
C ASN A 89 -5.46 10.89 6.57
N ASN A 90 -6.57 10.63 5.86
CA ASN A 90 -7.83 11.34 6.11
C ASN A 90 -8.81 10.57 7.01
N VAL A 91 -8.62 9.27 7.22
CA VAL A 91 -9.55 8.45 8.02
C VAL A 91 -8.87 7.79 9.21
N VAL A 92 -7.75 7.11 9.00
CA VAL A 92 -7.11 6.32 10.07
C VAL A 92 -6.36 7.23 11.05
N LEU A 93 -5.50 8.12 10.55
CA LEU A 93 -4.72 9.03 11.38
C LEU A 93 -5.62 9.88 12.30
N PRO A 94 -6.68 10.56 11.80
CA PRO A 94 -7.51 11.39 12.67
C PRO A 94 -8.35 10.59 13.67
N LYS A 95 -8.67 9.32 13.36
CA LYS A 95 -9.35 8.43 14.32
C LYS A 95 -8.42 8.06 15.46
N LEU A 96 -7.17 7.72 15.16
CA LEU A 96 -6.17 7.39 16.17
C LEU A 96 -5.88 8.61 17.07
N ASP A 97 -5.71 9.79 16.49
CA ASP A 97 -5.48 11.02 17.27
C ASP A 97 -6.65 11.34 18.22
N LYS A 98 -7.88 11.14 17.76
CA LYS A 98 -9.08 11.29 18.60
C LYS A 98 -9.09 10.27 19.74
N SER A 99 -8.75 9.01 19.48
CA SER A 99 -8.66 7.98 20.50
C SER A 99 -7.57 8.30 21.53
N ILE A 100 -6.39 8.76 21.10
CA ILE A 100 -5.32 9.18 22.00
C ILE A 100 -5.81 10.34 22.87
N THR A 101 -6.40 11.37 22.26
CA THR A 101 -6.92 12.54 22.98
C THR A 101 -8.01 12.16 23.99
N TYR A 102 -8.85 11.17 23.67
CA TYR A 102 -9.86 10.67 24.59
C TYR A 102 -9.22 9.98 25.80
N ILE A 103 -8.27 9.08 25.57
CA ILE A 103 -7.58 8.36 26.64
C ILE A 103 -6.84 9.34 27.56
N THR A 104 -6.13 10.32 27.01
CA THR A 104 -5.41 11.31 27.82
C THR A 104 -6.36 12.15 28.67
N LYS A 105 -7.52 12.55 28.11
CA LYS A 105 -8.52 13.33 28.85
C LYS A 105 -9.14 12.53 30.00
N GLU A 106 -9.44 11.26 29.78
CA GLU A 106 -9.97 10.40 30.84
C GLU A 106 -8.94 10.17 31.95
N LEU A 107 -7.67 9.96 31.59
CA LEU A 107 -6.59 9.83 32.58
C LEU A 107 -6.41 11.13 33.40
N ASP A 108 -6.38 12.28 32.74
CA ASP A 108 -6.24 13.58 33.42
C ASP A 108 -7.42 13.85 34.37
N GLU A 109 -8.64 13.45 34.00
CA GLU A 109 -9.82 13.61 34.86
C GLU A 109 -9.79 12.66 36.05
N MET A 110 -9.38 11.40 35.84
CA MET A 110 -9.15 10.45 36.94
C MET A 110 -8.10 10.96 37.93
N GLU A 111 -6.97 11.48 37.44
CA GLU A 111 -5.93 12.09 38.28
C GLU A 111 -6.45 13.32 39.04
N ARG A 112 -7.26 14.15 38.38
CA ARG A 112 -7.91 15.32 39.01
C ARG A 112 -8.83 14.89 40.15
N GLU A 113 -9.70 13.91 39.94
CA GLU A 113 -10.59 13.38 40.99
C GLU A 113 -9.82 12.82 42.19
N GLU A 114 -8.74 12.08 41.93
CA GLU A 114 -7.87 11.55 42.98
C GLU A 114 -7.17 12.67 43.76
N PHE A 115 -6.67 13.70 43.07
CA PHE A 115 -6.07 14.87 43.70
C PHE A 115 -7.06 15.61 44.60
N PHE A 116 -8.30 15.80 44.16
CA PHE A 116 -9.35 16.42 44.99
C PHE A 116 -9.70 15.59 46.23
N ARG A 117 -9.77 14.26 46.09
CA ARG A 117 -9.98 13.35 47.24
C ARG A 117 -8.85 13.47 48.27
N LEU A 118 -7.60 13.41 47.82
CA LEU A 118 -6.43 13.55 48.70
C LEU A 118 -6.39 14.91 49.39
N LYS A 119 -6.69 15.99 48.66
CA LYS A 119 -6.74 17.35 49.21
C LYS A 119 -7.79 17.48 50.32
N LYS A 120 -9.01 16.95 50.12
CA LYS A 120 -10.07 16.94 51.15
C LYS A 120 -9.67 16.16 52.40
N ILE A 121 -8.97 15.03 52.25
CA ILE A 121 -8.50 14.23 53.38
C ILE A 121 -7.44 15.00 54.17
N GLN A 122 -6.50 15.64 53.48
CA GLN A 122 -5.48 16.48 54.13
C GLN A 122 -6.09 17.68 54.86
N GLU A 123 -7.09 18.35 54.26
CA GLU A 123 -7.79 19.47 54.86
C GLU A 123 -8.55 19.05 56.13
N LYS A 124 -9.27 17.92 56.10
CA LYS A 124 -9.88 17.34 57.31
C LYS A 124 -8.86 17.01 58.40
N LYS A 125 -7.71 16.43 58.03
CA LYS A 125 -6.63 16.14 58.99
C LYS A 125 -6.02 17.41 59.58
N LYS A 126 -5.90 18.50 58.80
CA LYS A 126 -5.42 19.80 59.29
C LYS A 126 -6.40 20.42 60.29
N ILE A 127 -7.69 20.45 59.96
CA ILE A 127 -8.73 20.99 60.86
C ILE A 127 -8.76 20.22 62.19
N ALA A 128 -8.66 18.88 62.13
CA ALA A 128 -8.60 18.06 63.34
C ALA A 128 -7.37 18.39 64.21
N LYS A 129 -6.19 18.57 63.59
CA LYS A 129 -4.98 18.98 64.31
C LYS A 129 -5.07 20.37 64.91
N GLU A 130 -5.65 21.34 64.19
CA GLU A 130 -5.84 22.70 64.70
C GLU A 130 -6.85 22.73 65.86
N ALA A 131 -7.88 21.87 65.82
CA ALA A 131 -8.83 21.71 66.92
C ALA A 131 -8.16 21.06 68.15
N GLU A 132 -7.33 20.02 67.96
CA GLU A 132 -6.54 19.43 69.04
C GLU A 132 -5.55 20.42 69.64
N GLN A 133 -4.87 21.23 68.82
CA GLN A 133 -3.94 22.25 69.30
C GLN A 133 -4.64 23.34 70.11
N LYS A 134 -5.81 23.81 69.64
CA LYS A 134 -6.62 24.77 70.41
C LYS A 134 -7.14 24.20 71.72
N ALA A 135 -7.58 22.94 71.74
CA ALA A 135 -8.01 22.27 72.96
C ALA A 135 -6.85 22.08 73.96
N LEU A 136 -5.64 21.80 73.46
CA LEU A 136 -4.44 21.70 74.30
C LEU A 136 -4.01 23.08 74.84
N GLU A 137 -4.06 24.13 74.02
CA GLU A 137 -3.78 25.50 74.46
C GLU A 137 -4.81 26.00 75.50
N GLU A 138 -6.11 25.71 75.31
CA GLU A 138 -7.14 26.06 76.29
C GLU A 138 -6.97 25.28 77.61
N ALA A 139 -6.58 24.00 77.55
CA ALA A 139 -6.30 23.20 78.74
C ALA A 139 -5.06 23.71 79.51
N VAL A 140 -4.01 24.14 78.80
CA VAL A 140 -2.80 24.74 79.42
C VAL A 140 -3.09 26.12 79.99
N LYS A 141 -4.05 26.86 79.44
CA LYS A 141 -4.44 28.20 79.92
C LYS A 141 -5.41 28.16 81.11
N LEU A 142 -6.04 27.01 81.35
CA LEU A 142 -6.93 26.76 82.49
C LEU A 142 -6.20 26.15 83.71
N MET A 143 -4.93 25.76 83.54
CA MET A 143 -4.00 25.44 84.63
C MET A 143 -3.19 26.67 85.02
#